data_AF-M7X262-F1
#
_entry.id   AF-M7X262-F1
#
_cell.length_a   1.000
_cell.length_b   1.000
_cell.length_c   1.000
_cell.angle_alpha   90.00
_cell.angle_beta   90.00
_cell.angle_gamma   90.00
#
_symmetry.space_group_name_H-M   'P 1'
#
loop_
_entity.id
_entity.type
_entity.pdbx_description
1 polymer ?
#
loop_
_entity_poly.entity_id
_entity_poly.type
_entity_poly.pdbx_seq_one_letter_code
_entity_poly.pdbx_strand_id
1 'polypeptide(L)'
;MKKVKAINSLEDQKKKILGEIDPKIWVNTTCELLKRIFPKSADSKSEQLKKIQFIPWMERNEILIEQGIRKGRLEAAGYIDAFISEINIAGPEKIADDNQIMQLIKNVYFWSVLVASVPLFYWLGNRDASLRFDNEKITLSKELRILEKEIEKRDSTISLLNETIMRNKITSDSSKGGKENKAME
;
A
#
# COMPACT_ATOMS: atom_id res chain seq x y z
N MET A 1 -0.47 3.61 29.01
CA MET A 1 -0.60 4.40 30.26
C MET A 1 0.71 4.28 31.06
N LYS A 2 1.12 5.29 31.85
CA LYS A 2 2.34 5.19 32.71
C LYS A 2 2.06 4.29 33.92
N LYS A 3 3.05 3.48 34.35
CA LYS A 3 2.94 2.50 35.46
C LYS A 3 2.32 3.10 36.73
N VAL A 4 2.87 4.21 37.23
CA VAL A 4 2.37 4.91 38.44
C VAL A 4 0.91 5.31 38.31
N LYS A 5 0.51 5.86 37.15
CA LYS A 5 -0.88 6.27 36.91
C LYS A 5 -1.82 5.05 36.91
N ALA A 6 -1.38 3.93 36.34
CA ALA A 6 -2.19 2.70 36.26
C ALA A 6 -2.41 2.10 37.66
N ILE A 7 -1.37 2.04 38.48
CA ILE A 7 -1.44 1.59 39.87
C ILE A 7 -2.37 2.49 40.67
N ASN A 8 -2.15 3.81 40.67
CA ASN A 8 -2.99 4.74 41.41
C ASN A 8 -4.48 4.66 40.99
N SER A 9 -4.76 4.47 39.70
CA SER A 9 -6.13 4.34 39.23
C SER A 9 -6.82 3.06 39.72
N LEU A 10 -6.06 1.96 39.85
CA LEU A 10 -6.56 0.70 40.41
C LEU A 10 -6.72 0.78 41.93
N GLU A 11 -5.80 1.44 42.63
CA GLU A 11 -5.92 1.71 44.06
C GLU A 11 -7.16 2.58 44.37
N ASP A 12 -7.46 3.56 43.51
CA ASP A 12 -8.67 4.36 43.63
C ASP A 12 -9.94 3.52 43.43
N GLN A 13 -9.93 2.56 42.48
CA GLN A 13 -11.05 1.62 42.32
C GLN A 13 -11.19 0.67 43.50
N LYS A 14 -10.07 0.23 44.10
CA LYS A 14 -10.07 -0.57 45.33
C LYS A 14 -10.70 0.19 46.50
N LYS A 15 -10.36 1.46 46.68
CA LYS A 15 -10.98 2.32 47.72
C LYS A 15 -12.49 2.48 47.48
N LYS A 16 -12.88 2.65 46.22
CA LYS A 16 -14.29 2.82 45.81
C LYS A 16 -15.16 1.59 46.10
N ILE A 17 -14.67 0.37 45.88
CA ILE A 17 -15.45 -0.85 46.19
C ILE A 17 -15.58 -1.12 47.69
N LEU A 18 -14.60 -0.69 48.47
CA LEU A 18 -14.68 -0.80 49.94
C LEU A 18 -15.64 0.24 50.53
N GLY A 19 -15.97 1.30 49.79
CA GLY A 19 -17.04 2.26 50.13
C GLY A 19 -18.45 1.78 49.74
N GLU A 20 -19.42 2.70 49.75
CA GLU A 20 -20.84 2.44 49.47
C GLU A 20 -21.24 2.63 47.99
N ILE A 21 -20.35 2.29 47.05
CA ILE A 21 -20.68 2.41 45.62
C ILE A 21 -21.48 1.18 45.16
N ASP A 22 -22.48 1.41 44.30
CA ASP A 22 -23.24 0.36 43.63
C ASP A 22 -22.29 -0.61 42.90
N PRO A 23 -22.31 -1.92 43.24
CA PRO A 23 -21.45 -2.91 42.62
C PRO A 23 -21.53 -2.95 41.10
N LYS A 24 -22.69 -2.72 40.51
CA LYS A 24 -22.86 -2.77 39.05
C LYS A 24 -22.13 -1.62 38.35
N ILE A 25 -22.22 -0.43 38.93
CA ILE A 25 -21.51 0.77 38.45
C ILE A 25 -20.01 0.57 38.61
N TRP A 26 -19.60 0.01 39.75
CA TRP A 26 -18.20 -0.27 40.02
C TRP A 26 -17.59 -1.28 39.03
N VAL A 27 -18.27 -2.40 38.76
CA VAL A 27 -17.78 -3.42 37.82
C VAL A 27 -17.59 -2.83 36.43
N ASN A 28 -18.57 -2.08 35.93
CA ASN A 28 -18.50 -1.48 34.60
C ASN A 28 -17.36 -0.47 34.48
N THR A 29 -17.22 0.43 35.45
CA THR A 29 -16.15 1.44 35.45
C THR A 29 -14.76 0.82 35.61
N THR A 30 -14.65 -0.26 36.38
CA THR A 30 -13.40 -1.00 36.57
C THR A 30 -13.04 -1.81 35.31
N CYS A 31 -14.01 -2.42 34.62
CA CYS A 31 -13.76 -3.11 33.35
C CYS A 31 -13.24 -2.15 32.27
N GLU A 32 -13.82 -0.95 32.16
CA GLU A 32 -13.32 0.08 31.24
C GLU A 32 -11.90 0.55 31.58
N LEU A 33 -11.56 0.65 32.87
CA LEU A 33 -10.21 0.93 33.31
C LEU A 33 -9.24 -0.21 32.92
N LEU A 34 -9.64 -1.47 33.12
CA LEU A 34 -8.83 -2.65 32.77
C LEU A 34 -8.55 -2.72 31.28
N LYS A 35 -9.50 -2.39 30.40
CA LYS A 35 -9.25 -2.29 28.94
C LYS A 35 -8.11 -1.33 28.58
N ARG A 36 -7.93 -0.27 29.37
CA ARG A 36 -6.88 0.74 29.13
C ARG A 36 -5.52 0.33 29.70
N ILE A 37 -5.51 -0.52 30.74
CA ILE A 37 -4.30 -0.97 31.44
C ILE A 37 -3.78 -2.29 30.87
N PHE A 38 -4.70 -3.18 30.48
CA PHE A 38 -4.46 -4.54 30.01
C PHE A 38 -5.19 -4.81 28.68
N PRO A 39 -4.87 -4.11 27.59
CA PRO A 39 -5.61 -4.23 26.33
C PRO A 39 -5.71 -5.66 25.77
N LYS A 40 -4.77 -6.57 26.06
CA LYS A 40 -4.78 -7.95 25.54
C LYS A 40 -5.54 -8.90 26.45
N SER A 41 -5.38 -8.74 27.76
CA SER A 41 -5.99 -9.61 28.77
C SER A 41 -7.27 -9.03 29.40
N ALA A 42 -7.74 -7.88 28.89
CA ALA A 42 -8.91 -7.16 29.39
C ALA A 42 -10.16 -8.03 29.50
N ASP A 43 -10.44 -8.85 28.48
CA ASP A 43 -11.67 -9.65 28.44
C ASP A 43 -11.67 -10.71 29.55
N SER A 44 -10.56 -11.43 29.71
CA SER A 44 -10.39 -12.43 30.77
C SER A 44 -10.47 -11.80 32.17
N LYS A 45 -9.78 -10.68 32.39
CA LYS A 45 -9.80 -9.96 33.69
C LYS A 45 -11.17 -9.35 33.99
N SER A 46 -11.87 -8.85 32.96
CA SER A 46 -13.24 -8.35 33.10
C SER A 46 -14.24 -9.46 33.40
N GLU A 47 -14.04 -10.66 32.83
CA GLU A 47 -14.87 -11.83 33.12
C GLU A 47 -14.70 -12.29 34.57
N GLN A 48 -13.47 -12.27 35.11
CA GLN A 48 -13.20 -12.56 36.52
C GLN A 48 -13.99 -11.62 37.45
N LEU A 49 -13.99 -10.31 37.16
CA LEU A 49 -14.75 -9.34 37.96
C LEU A 49 -16.27 -9.48 37.82
N LYS A 50 -16.77 -9.84 36.62
CA LYS A 50 -18.20 -10.04 36.38
C LYS A 50 -18.76 -11.31 37.04
N LYS A 51 -17.90 -12.31 37.29
CA LYS A 51 -18.26 -13.55 37.99
C LYS A 51 -18.45 -13.36 39.50
N ILE A 52 -17.98 -12.24 40.05
CA ILE A 52 -18.13 -11.91 41.47
C ILE A 52 -19.62 -11.72 41.77
N GLN A 53 -20.11 -12.49 42.72
CA GLN A 53 -21.49 -12.40 43.16
C GLN A 53 -21.65 -11.21 44.12
N PHE A 54 -22.17 -10.11 43.59
CA PHE A 54 -22.60 -8.97 44.39
C PHE A 54 -24.08 -9.04 44.80
N ILE A 55 -24.82 -10.01 44.25
CA ILE A 55 -26.27 -10.13 44.44
C ILE A 55 -26.59 -11.50 45.04
N PRO A 56 -27.27 -11.54 46.20
CA PRO A 56 -27.79 -12.75 46.80
C PRO A 56 -29.14 -13.04 46.16
N TRP A 57 -29.17 -13.75 45.03
CA TRP A 57 -30.40 -13.94 44.25
C TRP A 57 -31.47 -14.80 44.96
N MET A 58 -31.25 -15.27 46.18
CA MET A 58 -32.18 -16.16 46.90
C MET A 58 -32.30 -15.95 48.42
N GLU A 59 -31.65 -14.96 49.03
CA GLU A 59 -31.63 -14.85 50.49
C GLU A 59 -32.70 -13.86 50.99
N ARG A 60 -33.65 -14.36 51.79
CA ARG A 60 -34.68 -13.54 52.47
C ARG A 60 -34.15 -12.84 53.73
N ASN A 61 -32.88 -13.03 54.08
CA ASN A 61 -32.29 -12.57 55.33
C ASN A 61 -31.26 -11.47 55.03
N GLU A 62 -31.55 -10.25 55.46
CA GLU A 62 -30.70 -9.07 55.26
C GLU A 62 -29.25 -9.29 55.73
N ILE A 63 -29.05 -10.06 56.79
CA ILE A 63 -27.71 -10.37 57.32
C ILE A 63 -26.90 -11.21 56.30
N LEU A 64 -27.54 -12.16 55.63
CA LEU A 64 -26.87 -13.00 54.62
C LEU A 64 -26.56 -12.18 53.35
N ILE A 65 -27.46 -11.26 52.98
CA ILE A 65 -27.26 -10.32 51.88
C ILE A 65 -26.03 -9.44 52.11
N GLU A 66 -25.91 -8.84 53.30
CA GLU A 66 -24.75 -8.02 53.66
C GLU A 66 -23.45 -8.83 53.69
N GLN A 67 -23.50 -10.07 54.18
CA GLN A 67 -22.34 -10.97 54.18
C GLN A 67 -21.90 -11.34 52.76
N GLY A 68 -22.85 -11.60 51.86
CA GLY A 68 -22.58 -11.87 50.45
C GLY A 68 -21.94 -10.68 49.73
N ILE A 69 -22.49 -9.48 49.94
CA ILE A 69 -21.93 -8.23 49.40
C ILE A 69 -20.52 -7.99 49.95
N ARG A 70 -20.31 -8.18 51.25
CA ARG A 70 -18.99 -8.01 51.89
C ARG A 70 -17.98 -9.01 51.33
N LYS A 71 -18.38 -10.26 51.14
CA LYS A 71 -17.53 -11.30 50.53
C LYS A 71 -17.16 -10.94 49.08
N GLY A 72 -18.14 -10.52 48.27
CA GLY A 72 -17.90 -10.07 46.90
C GLY A 72 -16.95 -8.86 46.82
N ARG A 73 -17.07 -7.90 47.74
CA ARG A 73 -16.14 -6.76 47.83
C ARG A 73 -14.71 -7.20 48.18
N LEU A 74 -14.54 -8.16 49.08
CA LEU A 74 -13.22 -8.69 49.45
C LEU A 74 -12.57 -9.47 48.30
N GLU A 75 -13.34 -10.32 47.61
CA GLU A 75 -12.86 -11.05 46.42
C GLU A 75 -12.43 -10.08 45.30
N ALA A 76 -13.23 -9.06 45.04
CA ALA A 76 -12.92 -8.03 44.06
C ALA A 76 -11.65 -7.23 44.40
N ALA A 77 -11.47 -6.89 45.68
CA ALA A 77 -10.26 -6.25 46.16
C ALA A 77 -9.02 -7.15 45.97
N GLY A 78 -9.16 -8.47 46.21
CA GLY A 78 -8.11 -9.44 45.95
C GLY A 78 -7.70 -9.53 44.48
N TYR A 79 -8.66 -9.52 43.55
CA TYR A 79 -8.36 -9.46 42.11
C TYR A 79 -7.62 -8.18 41.72
N ILE A 80 -8.02 -7.02 42.26
CA ILE A 80 -7.32 -5.76 41.99
C ILE A 80 -5.89 -5.79 42.52
N ASP A 81 -5.65 -6.35 43.71
CA ASP A 81 -4.31 -6.49 44.26
C ASP A 81 -3.42 -7.40 43.39
N ALA A 82 -4.00 -8.48 42.85
CA ALA A 82 -3.31 -9.33 41.89
C ALA A 82 -2.95 -8.56 40.61
N PHE A 83 -3.86 -7.74 40.08
CA PHE A 83 -3.59 -6.91 38.90
C PHE A 83 -2.55 -5.81 39.17
N ILE A 84 -2.55 -5.20 40.35
CA ILE A 84 -1.52 -4.23 40.76
C ILE A 84 -0.14 -4.92 40.86
N SER A 85 -0.10 -6.13 41.44
CA SER A 85 1.13 -6.94 41.52
C SER A 85 1.68 -7.27 40.13
N GLU A 86 0.80 -7.67 39.20
CA GLU A 86 1.15 -7.94 37.80
C GLU A 86 1.76 -6.70 37.12
N ILE A 87 1.18 -5.51 37.32
CA ILE A 87 1.75 -4.24 36.81
C ILE A 87 3.08 -3.92 37.50
N ASN A 88 3.24 -4.26 38.77
CA ASN A 88 4.49 -4.04 39.50
C ASN A 88 5.64 -4.89 38.95
N ILE A 89 5.36 -6.14 38.57
CA ILE A 89 6.32 -7.10 38.04
C ILE A 89 6.60 -6.85 36.55
N ALA A 90 5.55 -6.79 35.72
CA ALA A 90 5.66 -6.77 34.26
C ALA A 90 5.44 -5.39 33.61
N GLY A 91 4.93 -4.41 34.37
CA GLY A 91 4.49 -3.13 33.82
C GLY A 91 3.10 -3.21 33.16
N PRO A 92 2.51 -2.07 32.78
CA PRO A 92 1.24 -2.06 32.05
C PRO A 92 1.44 -2.67 30.66
N GLU A 93 0.46 -3.45 30.21
CA GLU A 93 0.48 -4.01 28.86
C GLU A 93 0.51 -2.88 27.84
N LYS A 94 1.37 -3.03 26.84
CA LYS A 94 1.42 -2.13 25.70
C LYS A 94 0.46 -2.63 24.64
N ILE A 95 -0.29 -1.72 24.04
CA ILE A 95 -0.93 -1.97 22.76
C ILE A 95 0.22 -2.33 21.82
N ALA A 96 0.23 -3.58 21.34
CA ALA A 96 1.13 -3.92 20.25
C ALA A 96 0.68 -3.04 19.08
N ASP A 97 1.60 -2.22 18.57
CA ASP A 97 1.37 -1.43 17.37
C ASP A 97 1.41 -2.43 16.20
N ASP A 98 0.37 -3.26 16.10
CA ASP A 98 0.22 -4.38 15.14
C ASP A 98 0.04 -3.89 13.70
N ASN A 99 0.15 -2.57 13.47
CA ASN A 99 0.31 -2.03 12.14
C ASN A 99 1.76 -2.20 11.68
N GLN A 100 2.07 -3.40 11.19
CA GLN A 100 3.33 -3.73 10.51
C GLN A 100 3.67 -2.70 9.40
N ILE A 101 2.64 -2.17 8.72
CA ILE A 101 2.75 -1.12 7.70
C ILE A 101 3.33 0.18 8.31
N MET A 102 2.86 0.56 9.50
CA MET A 102 3.33 1.77 10.19
C MET A 102 4.79 1.62 10.65
N GLN A 103 5.21 0.41 11.02
CA GLN A 103 6.60 0.12 11.34
C GLN A 103 7.50 0.19 10.10
N LEU A 104 7.01 -0.26 8.94
CA LEU A 104 7.72 -0.15 7.67
C LEU A 104 7.92 1.32 7.23
N ILE A 105 6.88 2.14 7.32
CA ILE A 105 6.92 3.56 6.93
C ILE A 105 7.87 4.37 7.83
N LYS A 106 7.92 4.03 9.12
CA LYS A 106 8.85 4.65 10.09
C LYS A 106 10.30 4.19 9.92
N ASN A 107 10.55 3.15 9.13
CA ASN A 107 11.89 2.62 8.91
C ASN A 107 12.66 3.48 7.88
N VAL A 108 13.77 4.08 8.31
CA VAL A 108 14.64 4.90 7.44
C VAL A 108 15.23 4.08 6.28
N TYR A 109 15.49 2.78 6.49
CA TYR A 109 16.03 1.91 5.46
C TYR A 109 15.05 1.71 4.30
N PHE A 110 13.73 1.68 4.57
CA PHE A 110 12.70 1.59 3.54
C PHE A 110 12.82 2.76 2.54
N TRP A 111 12.98 3.98 3.07
CA TRP A 111 13.16 5.17 2.25
C TRP A 111 14.50 5.18 1.50
N SER A 112 15.58 4.69 2.11
CA SER A 112 16.88 4.63 1.42
C SER A 112 16.86 3.73 0.19
N VAL A 113 16.12 2.60 0.23
CA VAL A 113 15.99 1.69 -0.92
C VAL A 113 15.18 2.35 -2.03
N LEU A 114 14.10 3.06 -1.70
CA LEU A 114 13.33 3.83 -2.68
C LEU A 114 14.18 4.92 -3.33
N VAL A 115 14.89 5.72 -2.54
CA VAL A 115 15.73 6.81 -3.05
C VAL A 115 16.90 6.30 -3.89
N ALA A 116 17.47 5.13 -3.57
CA ALA A 116 18.55 4.54 -4.36
C ALA A 116 18.03 3.88 -5.65
N SER A 117 16.85 3.26 -5.62
CA SER A 117 16.32 2.51 -6.76
C SER A 117 15.70 3.39 -7.83
N VAL A 118 15.00 4.47 -7.47
CA VAL A 118 14.32 5.35 -8.44
C VAL A 118 15.29 5.96 -9.47
N PRO A 119 16.44 6.55 -9.09
CA PRO A 119 17.41 7.07 -10.05
C PRO A 119 18.03 5.96 -10.91
N LEU A 120 18.22 4.76 -10.33
CA LEU A 120 18.81 3.62 -11.03
C LEU A 120 17.88 3.12 -12.15
N PHE A 121 16.58 2.99 -11.85
CA PHE A 121 15.57 2.63 -12.84
C PHE A 121 15.38 3.72 -13.89
N TYR A 122 15.39 5.00 -13.49
CA TYR A 122 15.30 6.11 -14.43
C TYR A 122 16.51 6.14 -15.39
N TRP A 123 17.71 5.91 -14.87
CA TRP A 123 18.92 5.85 -15.69
C TRP A 123 18.92 4.67 -16.66
N LEU A 124 18.53 3.47 -16.19
CA LEU A 124 18.38 2.30 -17.06
C LEU A 124 17.33 2.52 -18.15
N GLY A 125 16.16 3.06 -17.79
CA GLY A 125 15.06 3.30 -18.73
C GLY A 125 15.43 4.29 -19.83
N ASN A 126 16.08 5.40 -19.47
CA ASN A 126 16.53 6.39 -20.46
C ASN A 126 17.60 5.83 -21.41
N ARG A 127 18.48 4.96 -20.91
CA ARG A 127 19.54 4.38 -21.73
C ARG A 127 19.00 3.40 -22.76
N ASP A 128 18.02 2.58 -22.40
CA ASP A 128 17.36 1.66 -23.34
C ASP A 128 16.51 2.41 -24.38
N ALA A 129 15.79 3.45 -23.95
CA ALA A 129 15.03 4.32 -24.85
C ALA A 129 15.93 5.05 -25.87
N SER A 130 17.07 5.58 -25.44
CA SER A 130 18.05 6.23 -26.33
C SER A 130 18.62 5.24 -27.36
N LEU A 131 18.97 4.03 -26.93
CA LEU A 131 19.51 3.01 -27.83
C LEU A 131 18.50 2.57 -28.89
N ARG A 132 17.23 2.44 -28.52
CA ARG A 132 16.15 2.15 -29.49
C ARG A 132 15.99 3.28 -30.49
N PHE A 133 15.96 4.52 -30.02
CA PHE A 133 15.82 5.70 -30.88
C PHE A 133 16.98 5.85 -31.87
N ASP A 134 18.22 5.65 -31.41
CA ASP A 134 19.39 5.70 -32.29
C ASP A 134 19.36 4.59 -33.35
N ASN A 135 18.94 3.38 -32.97
CA ASN A 135 18.77 2.27 -33.91
C ASN A 135 17.69 2.56 -34.95
N GLU A 136 16.53 3.07 -34.53
CA GLU A 136 15.44 3.47 -35.43
C GLU A 136 15.89 4.54 -36.41
N LYS A 137 16.65 5.54 -35.95
CA LYS A 137 17.21 6.59 -36.81
C LYS A 137 18.18 6.03 -37.85
N ILE A 138 19.01 5.07 -37.47
CA ILE A 138 19.93 4.40 -38.40
C ILE A 138 19.17 3.61 -39.45
N THR A 139 18.16 2.82 -39.07
CA THR A 139 17.33 2.06 -40.03
C THR A 139 16.60 2.98 -41.00
N LEU A 140 15.95 4.03 -40.52
CA LEU A 140 15.28 5.03 -41.36
C LEU A 140 16.24 5.71 -42.35
N SER A 141 17.45 6.05 -41.90
CA SER A 141 18.47 6.65 -42.78
C SER A 141 18.94 5.71 -43.90
N LYS A 142 18.99 4.40 -43.62
CA LYS A 142 19.32 3.38 -44.61
C LYS A 142 18.20 3.22 -45.62
N GLU A 143 16.94 3.17 -45.17
CA GLU A 143 15.77 3.09 -46.04
C GLU A 143 15.67 4.30 -46.97
N LEU A 144 15.89 5.52 -46.45
CA LEU A 144 15.93 6.74 -47.26
C LEU A 144 16.99 6.67 -48.36
N ARG A 145 18.20 6.21 -48.05
CA ARG A 145 19.27 6.05 -49.05
C ARG A 145 18.95 5.00 -50.12
N ILE A 146 18.26 3.92 -49.74
CA ILE A 146 17.82 2.90 -50.70
C ILE A 146 16.77 3.50 -51.63
N LEU A 147 15.81 4.24 -51.08
CA LEU A 147 14.74 4.88 -51.84
C LEU A 147 15.29 5.94 -52.80
N GLU A 148 16.27 6.74 -52.35
CA GLU A 148 16.95 7.76 -53.17
C GLU A 148 17.64 7.11 -54.39
N LYS A 149 18.35 6.00 -54.18
CA LYS A 149 18.95 5.22 -55.29
C LYS A 149 17.90 4.64 -56.24
N GLU A 150 16.75 4.22 -55.71
CA GLU A 150 15.66 3.71 -56.54
C GLU A 150 15.05 4.81 -57.41
N ILE A 151 14.88 6.02 -56.86
CA ILE A 151 14.43 7.20 -57.59
C ILE A 151 15.42 7.53 -58.70
N GLU A 152 16.71 7.63 -58.39
CA GLU A 152 17.76 7.92 -59.38
C GLU A 152 17.77 6.88 -60.52
N LYS A 153 17.61 5.60 -60.19
CA LYS A 153 17.50 4.53 -61.18
C LYS A 153 16.25 4.68 -62.05
N ARG A 154 15.11 5.01 -61.47
CA ARG A 154 13.87 5.22 -62.23
C ARG A 154 13.99 6.45 -63.14
N ASP A 155 14.55 7.55 -62.67
CA ASP A 155 14.77 8.76 -63.46
C ASP A 155 15.71 8.49 -64.65
N SER A 156 16.78 7.73 -64.43
CA SER A 156 17.68 7.29 -65.51
C SER A 156 16.98 6.38 -66.53
N THR A 157 16.02 5.56 -66.08
CA THR A 157 15.24 4.70 -66.97
C THR A 157 14.26 5.53 -67.80
N ILE A 158 13.62 6.52 -67.18
CA ILE A 158 12.70 7.45 -67.85
C ILE A 158 13.45 8.28 -68.90
N SER A 159 14.65 8.77 -68.58
CA SER A 159 15.45 9.55 -69.54
C SER A 159 15.85 8.71 -70.76
N LEU A 160 16.30 7.46 -70.56
CA LEU A 160 16.61 6.52 -71.65
C LEU A 160 15.39 6.19 -72.51
N LEU A 161 14.22 5.98 -71.88
CA LEU A 161 12.95 5.74 -72.58
C LEU A 161 12.55 6.95 -73.42
N ASN A 162 12.64 8.16 -72.86
CA ASN A 162 12.35 9.41 -73.58
C ASN A 162 13.28 9.59 -74.79
N GLU A 163 14.58 9.30 -74.62
CA GLU A 163 15.54 9.37 -75.72
C GLU A 163 15.19 8.38 -76.85
N THR A 164 14.77 7.16 -76.47
CA THR A 164 14.33 6.13 -77.42
C THR A 164 13.05 6.54 -78.15
N ILE A 165 12.07 7.10 -77.45
CA ILE A 165 10.83 7.62 -78.04
C ILE A 165 11.13 8.74 -79.04
N MET A 166 12.02 9.67 -78.68
CA MET A 166 12.42 10.76 -79.56
C MET A 166 13.11 10.24 -80.84
N ARG A 167 14.01 9.26 -80.73
CA ARG A 167 14.62 8.62 -81.91
C ARG A 167 13.58 7.93 -82.79
N ASN A 168 12.65 7.18 -82.21
CA ASN A 168 11.59 6.50 -82.96
C ASN A 168 10.61 7.46 -83.63
N LYS A 169 10.35 8.61 -83.01
CA LYS A 169 9.53 9.66 -83.61
C LYS A 169 10.20 10.23 -84.86
N ILE A 170 11.49 10.56 -84.78
CA ILE A 170 12.30 11.05 -85.91
C ILE A 170 12.29 10.04 -87.08
N THR A 171 12.47 8.75 -86.79
CA THR A 171 12.44 7.72 -87.85
C THR A 171 11.04 7.52 -88.43
N SER A 172 9.98 7.61 -87.63
CA SER A 172 8.59 7.52 -88.11
C SER A 172 8.18 8.70 -88.99
N ASP A 173 8.62 9.92 -88.67
CA ASP A 173 8.37 11.12 -89.47
C ASP A 173 9.15 11.07 -90.80
N SER A 174 10.37 10.52 -90.80
CA SER A 174 11.16 10.28 -92.01
C SER A 174 10.56 9.20 -92.93
N SER A 175 9.81 8.23 -92.38
CA SER A 175 9.16 7.17 -93.14
C SER A 175 7.85 7.62 -93.82
N LYS A 176 7.18 8.67 -93.34
CA LYS A 176 5.97 9.21 -93.96
C LYS A 176 6.28 10.11 -95.17
N GLY A 177 7.37 10.87 -95.13
CA GLY A 177 7.83 11.68 -96.27
C GLY A 177 8.35 10.88 -97.47
N GLY A 178 8.63 9.58 -97.31
CA GLY A 178 9.15 8.72 -98.38
C GLY A 178 8.10 8.00 -99.26
N LYS A 179 6.81 8.03 -98.89
CA LYS A 179 5.76 7.34 -99.65
C LYS A 179 4.92 8.24 -100.56
N GLU A 180 4.95 9.56 -100.38
CA GLU A 180 4.20 10.48 -101.24
C GLU A 180 4.88 10.74 -102.60
N ASN A 181 6.19 10.51 -102.73
CA ASN A 181 6.95 10.79 -103.96
C ASN A 181 7.10 9.60 -104.94
N LYS A 182 6.33 8.51 -104.78
CA LYS A 182 6.41 7.33 -105.67
C LYS A 182 5.14 7.02 -106.47
N ALA A 183 4.16 7.92 -106.47
CA ALA A 183 2.91 7.77 -107.23
C ALA A 183 2.79 8.72 -108.44
N MET A 184 3.85 9.47 -108.78
CA MET A 184 3.92 10.31 -109.98
C MET A 184 5.28 10.12 -110.65
N GLU A 185 5.44 9.03 -111.38
CA GLU A 185 6.31 8.92 -112.58
C GLU A 185 5.93 7.66 -113.36
#